data_AF-A0AAD5P6V6-F1
#
_entry.id   AF-A0AAD5P6V6-F1
#
_cell.length_a   1.000
_cell.length_b   1.000
_cell.length_c   1.000
_cell.angle_alpha   90.00
_cell.angle_beta   90.00
_cell.angle_gamma   90.00
#
_symmetry.space_group_name_H-M   'P 1'
#
loop_
_entity.id
_entity.type
_entity.pdbx_description
1 polymer ?
#
loop_
_entity_poly.entity_id
_entity_poly.type
_entity_poly.pdbx_seq_one_letter_code
_entity_poly.pdbx_strand_id
1 'polypeptide(L)'
;MKWYVEGRTDDGVLRHPIDSSAWKEFDKENLDLSFDSRNVRLGLASDGFNPFRTMSASHSTWPVVLIPYNLPPWIYMKQPFFMLSMLIDGPRDLVIRLMFIYNL
;
A
#
# COMPACT_ATOMS: atom_id res chain seq x y z
N MET A 1 -3.35 16.99 2.90
CA MET A 1 -2.37 16.04 3.45
C MET A 1 -0.98 16.56 3.13
N LYS A 2 -0.24 17.10 4.08
CA LYS A 2 1.13 17.62 3.86
C LYS A 2 2.17 17.03 4.81
N TRP A 3 1.78 16.02 5.59
CA TRP A 3 2.62 15.48 6.65
C TRP A 3 3.98 15.00 6.12
N TYR A 4 4.02 14.37 4.94
CA TYR A 4 5.26 13.85 4.38
C TYR A 4 6.30 14.94 4.04
N VAL A 5 5.87 16.19 3.87
CA VAL A 5 6.74 17.35 3.61
C VAL A 5 7.01 18.15 4.88
N GLU A 6 5.96 18.46 5.65
CA GLU A 6 6.03 19.41 6.76
C GLU A 6 6.27 18.73 8.13
N GLY A 7 5.96 17.45 8.27
CA GLY A 7 5.93 16.74 9.55
C GLY A 7 6.80 15.47 9.61
N ARG A 8 7.56 15.17 8.55
CA ARG A 8 8.46 14.01 8.48
C ARG A 8 9.82 14.33 9.11
N THR A 9 10.33 13.41 9.93
CA THR A 9 11.72 13.42 10.40
C THR A 9 12.58 12.64 9.43
N ASP A 10 13.63 13.25 8.90
CA ASP A 10 14.59 12.63 7.98
C ASP A 10 15.96 12.45 8.64
N ASP A 11 16.07 11.43 9.48
CA ASP A 11 17.29 11.07 10.21
C ASP A 11 17.96 9.79 9.65
N GLY A 12 17.53 9.33 8.48
CA GLY A 12 18.00 8.11 7.85
C GLY A 12 17.40 6.81 8.40
N VAL A 13 16.48 6.87 9.37
CA VAL A 13 15.78 5.69 9.89
C VAL A 13 14.51 5.43 9.06
N LEU A 14 14.31 4.17 8.66
CA LEU A 14 13.12 3.74 7.92
C LEU A 14 11.88 3.71 8.84
N ARG A 15 11.04 4.76 8.81
CA ARG A 15 9.78 4.84 9.58
C ARG A 15 8.55 4.83 8.69
N HIS A 16 8.71 5.20 7.45
CA HIS A 16 7.65 5.34 6.47
C HIS A 16 8.13 4.81 5.11
N PRO A 17 7.25 4.27 4.24
CA PRO A 17 7.64 3.78 2.91
C PRO A 17 8.46 4.79 2.08
N ILE A 18 8.20 6.09 2.27
CA ILE A 18 8.96 7.21 1.66
C ILE A 18 10.45 7.24 2.01
N ASP A 19 10.84 6.68 3.16
CA ASP A 19 12.23 6.66 3.59
C ASP A 19 13.04 5.58 2.84
N SER A 20 12.34 4.63 2.19
CA SER A 20 12.96 3.52 1.45
C SER A 20 13.68 3.98 0.18
N SER A 21 14.70 3.22 -0.22
CA SER A 21 15.45 3.49 -1.46
C SER A 21 14.57 3.41 -2.69
N ALA A 22 13.69 2.40 -2.77
CA ALA A 22 12.76 2.22 -3.88
C ALA A 22 11.86 3.45 -4.08
N TRP A 23 11.40 4.06 -2.98
CA TRP A 23 10.58 5.25 -3.06
C TRP A 23 11.36 6.48 -3.52
N LYS A 24 12.59 6.64 -3.03
CA LYS A 24 13.49 7.72 -3.46
C LYS A 24 13.87 7.59 -4.94
N GLU A 25 13.98 6.37 -5.46
CA GLU A 25 14.20 6.11 -6.89
C GLU A 25 12.95 6.48 -7.70
N PHE A 26 11.76 6.06 -7.27
CA PHE A 26 10.50 6.44 -7.91
C PHE A 26 10.31 7.96 -8.01
N ASP A 27 10.58 8.69 -6.92
CA ASP A 27 10.48 10.16 -6.90
C ASP A 27 11.48 10.83 -7.87
N LYS A 28 12.65 10.23 -8.11
CA LYS A 28 13.63 10.73 -9.10
C LYS A 28 13.18 10.50 -10.53
N GLU A 29 12.51 9.37 -10.79
CA GLU A 29 11.99 9.04 -12.12
C GLU A 29 10.71 9.84 -12.45
N ASN A 30 9.93 10.21 -11.45
CA ASN A 30 8.64 10.87 -11.60
C ASN A 30 8.64 12.25 -10.93
N LEU A 31 9.48 13.16 -11.47
CA LEU A 31 9.68 14.48 -10.91
C LEU A 31 8.37 15.27 -10.77
N ASP A 32 7.47 15.19 -11.75
CA ASP A 32 6.17 15.86 -11.73
C ASP A 32 5.28 15.39 -10.57
N LEU A 33 5.34 14.10 -10.24
CA LEU A 33 4.62 13.52 -9.10
C LEU A 33 5.26 13.90 -7.77
N SER A 34 6.59 13.97 -7.73
CA SER A 34 7.35 14.34 -6.53
C SER A 34 7.24 15.83 -6.19
N PHE A 35 7.08 16.68 -7.21
CA PHE A 35 7.12 18.14 -7.09
C PHE A 35 5.91 18.70 -6.34
N ASP A 36 4.69 18.23 -6.66
CA ASP A 36 3.49 18.71 -5.96
C ASP A 36 3.24 17.92 -4.68
N SER A 37 3.45 18.61 -3.54
CA SER A 37 3.15 18.11 -2.19
C SER A 37 1.73 17.57 -1.98
N ARG A 38 0.80 17.90 -2.89
CA ARG A 38 -0.62 17.53 -2.81
C ARG A 38 -0.93 16.23 -3.54
N ASN A 39 0.02 15.68 -4.31
CA ASN A 39 -0.17 14.42 -5.01
C ASN A 39 -0.38 13.29 -3.99
N VAL A 40 -1.49 12.57 -4.16
CA VAL A 40 -1.87 11.47 -3.28
C VAL A 40 -1.00 10.27 -3.61
N ARG A 41 -0.40 9.68 -2.58
CA ARG A 41 0.45 8.50 -2.66
C ARG A 41 -0.28 7.34 -2.00
N LEU A 42 -0.62 6.32 -2.77
CA LEU A 42 -1.39 5.17 -2.32
C LEU A 42 -0.54 3.91 -2.35
N GLY A 43 -0.52 3.19 -1.23
CA GLY A 43 -0.08 1.80 -1.18
C GLY A 43 -1.20 0.89 -1.63
N LEU A 44 -0.85 -0.14 -2.40
CA LEU A 44 -1.76 -1.20 -2.78
C LEU A 44 -1.29 -2.51 -2.12
N ALA A 45 -2.22 -3.19 -1.47
CA ALA A 45 -2.00 -4.49 -0.88
C ALA A 45 -3.12 -5.45 -1.28
N SER A 46 -2.75 -6.69 -1.61
CA SER A 46 -3.72 -7.77 -1.82
C SER A 46 -3.28 -8.99 -1.03
N ASP A 47 -4.23 -9.62 -0.33
CA ASP A 47 -4.01 -10.91 0.32
C ASP A 47 -5.15 -11.85 -0.05
N GLY A 48 -4.86 -13.14 -0.23
CA GLY A 48 -5.86 -14.13 -0.60
C GLY A 48 -6.49 -14.75 0.64
N PHE A 49 -7.81 -14.62 0.82
CA PHE A 49 -8.53 -15.35 1.86
C PHE A 49 -9.61 -16.28 1.28
N ASN A 50 -9.92 -17.36 1.99
CA ASN A 50 -11.01 -18.27 1.63
C ASN A 50 -12.28 -17.87 2.42
N PRO A 51 -13.29 -17.24 1.79
CA PRO A 51 -14.48 -16.78 2.49
C PRO A 51 -15.38 -17.91 3.02
N PHE A 52 -15.26 -19.13 2.46
CA PHE A 52 -16.22 -20.20 2.74
C PHE A 52 -15.81 -21.14 3.88
N ARG A 53 -14.59 -21.02 4.44
CA ARG A 53 -14.06 -21.84 5.56
C ARG A 53 -14.33 -23.35 5.42
N THR A 54 -14.65 -23.81 4.21
CA THR A 54 -14.92 -25.20 3.90
C THR A 54 -13.58 -25.78 3.47
N MET A 55 -13.22 -26.96 3.97
CA MET A 55 -11.93 -27.63 3.69
C MET A 55 -11.68 -27.93 2.20
N SER A 56 -12.57 -27.51 1.30
CA SER A 56 -12.34 -27.43 -0.14
C SER A 56 -11.92 -26.01 -0.53
N ALA A 57 -10.64 -25.81 -0.84
CA ALA A 57 -10.11 -24.58 -1.44
C ALA A 57 -10.53 -24.48 -2.92
N SER A 58 -11.83 -24.45 -3.21
CA SER A 58 -12.31 -24.36 -4.61
C SER A 58 -12.22 -22.94 -5.17
N HIS A 59 -12.07 -21.92 -4.32
CA HIS A 59 -12.06 -20.51 -4.68
C HIS A 59 -11.33 -19.68 -3.62
N SER A 60 -10.50 -18.73 -4.05
CA SER A 60 -9.94 -17.70 -3.18
C SER A 60 -10.50 -16.33 -3.57
N THR A 61 -10.64 -15.42 -2.61
CA THR A 61 -11.03 -14.04 -2.90
C THR A 61 -9.94 -13.12 -2.38
N TRP A 62 -9.43 -12.26 -3.26
CA TRP A 62 -8.29 -11.40 -2.99
C TRP A 62 -8.79 -9.95 -2.88
N PRO A 63 -9.00 -9.41 -1.66
CA PRO A 63 -9.23 -8.00 -1.45
C PRO A 63 -8.03 -7.17 -1.88
N VAL A 64 -8.27 -6.16 -2.70
CA VAL A 64 -7.33 -5.09 -3.01
C VAL A 64 -7.61 -3.92 -2.10
N VAL A 65 -6.70 -3.69 -1.16
CA VAL A 65 -6.76 -2.63 -0.16
C VAL A 65 -5.81 -1.50 -0.55
N LEU A 66 -6.34 -0.28 -0.52
CA LEU A 66 -5.58 0.95 -0.71
C LEU A 66 -5.27 1.60 0.65
N ILE A 67 -4.05 2.10 0.79
CA ILE A 67 -3.54 2.72 2.02
C ILE A 67 -2.96 4.10 1.67
N PRO A 68 -3.46 5.21 2.26
CA PRO A 68 -2.95 6.54 1.96
C PRO A 68 -1.64 6.82 2.71
N TYR A 69 -0.52 6.73 2.00
CA TYR A 69 0.82 6.98 2.52
C TYR A 69 1.19 8.47 2.67
N ASN A 70 0.27 9.40 2.41
CA ASN A 70 0.49 10.80 2.80
C ASN A 70 0.22 11.06 4.30
N LEU A 71 -0.33 10.06 5.01
CA LEU A 71 -0.60 10.13 6.44
C LEU A 71 0.62 9.74 7.28
N PRO A 72 0.72 10.27 8.51
CA PRO A 72 1.81 9.90 9.40
C PRO A 72 1.80 8.41 9.80
N PRO A 73 2.97 7.84 10.21
CA PRO A 73 3.14 6.44 10.58
C PRO A 73 2.17 5.92 11.63
N TRP A 74 1.80 6.77 12.58
CA TRP A 74 0.88 6.42 13.66
C TRP A 74 -0.59 6.40 13.24
N ILE A 75 -0.92 6.78 11.99
CA ILE A 75 -2.30 6.84 11.48
C ILE A 75 -2.50 5.87 10.30
N TYR A 76 -1.60 5.85 9.31
CA TYR A 76 -1.90 5.16 8.04
C TYR A 76 -2.12 3.64 8.19
N MET A 77 -1.56 3.00 9.22
CA MET A 77 -1.76 1.58 9.52
C MET A 77 -3.02 1.27 10.34
N LYS A 78 -3.82 2.27 10.70
CA LYS A 78 -5.07 2.04 11.43
C LYS A 78 -6.16 1.61 10.45
N GLN A 79 -6.93 0.58 10.83
CA GLN A 79 -8.06 0.03 10.06
C GLN A 79 -8.96 1.06 9.35
N PRO A 80 -9.40 2.19 9.95
CA PRO A 80 -10.27 3.15 9.27
C PRO A 80 -9.63 3.83 8.03
N PHE A 81 -8.32 3.73 7.84
CA PHE A 81 -7.62 4.29 6.69
C PHE A 81 -7.35 3.25 5.60
N PHE A 82 -7.73 1.99 5.82
CA PHE A 82 -7.69 0.96 4.80
C PHE A 82 -8.96 1.04 3.96
N MET A 83 -8.79 1.35 2.68
CA MET A 83 -9.90 1.45 1.73
C MET A 83 -9.95 0.19 0.88
N LEU A 84 -11.00 -0.61 1.04
CA LEU A 84 -11.25 -1.72 0.11
C LEU A 84 -11.69 -1.16 -1.24
N SER A 85 -10.93 -1.45 -2.30
CA SER A 85 -11.18 -0.92 -3.65
C SER A 85 -11.79 -1.95 -4.58
N MET A 86 -11.34 -3.21 -4.49
CA MET A 86 -11.74 -4.28 -5.40
C MET A 86 -11.67 -5.64 -4.70
N LEU A 87 -12.51 -6.58 -5.12
CA LEU A 87 -12.40 -8.00 -4.80
C LEU A 87 -12.08 -8.74 -6.10
N ILE A 88 -10.97 -9.46 -6.10
CA ILE A 88 -10.54 -10.27 -7.23
C ILE A 88 -10.84 -11.74 -6.92
N ASP A 89 -11.45 -12.44 -7.87
CA ASP A 89 -11.55 -13.90 -7.84
C ASP A 89 -10.15 -14.48 -8.05
N GLY A 90 -9.62 -15.12 -7.01
CA GLY A 90 -8.27 -15.64 -6.95
C GLY A 90 -8.19 -17.11 -7.40
N PRO A 91 -7.00 -17.57 -7.81
CA PRO A 91 -6.79 -18.94 -8.24
C PRO A 91 -7.16 -19.95 -7.13
N ARG A 92 -7.48 -21.18 -7.53
CA ARG A 92 -7.93 -22.25 -6.63
C ARG A 92 -6.87 -22.65 -5.61
N ASP A 93 -5.59 -22.53 -5.99
CA ASP A 93 -4.46 -22.79 -5.11
C ASP A 93 -3.97 -21.50 -4.45
N LEU A 94 -3.90 -21.50 -3.13
CA LEU A 94 -3.39 -20.40 -2.29
C LEU A 94 -1.91 -20.16 -2.59
N VAL A 95 -1.62 -19.27 -3.55
CA VAL A 95 -0.30 -18.68 -3.69
C VAL A 95 -0.32 -17.37 -2.91
N ILE A 96 0.28 -17.37 -1.71
CA ILE A 96 0.55 -16.15 -0.96
C ILE A 96 1.52 -15.30 -1.80
N ARG A 97 1.02 -14.28 -2.48
CA ARG A 97 1.87 -13.27 -3.13
C ARG A 97 2.01 -12.09 -2.17
N LEU A 98 3.14 -12.05 -1.48
CA LEU A 98 3.54 -10.90 -0.67
C LEU A 98 3.63 -9.64 -1.55
N MET A 99 2.96 -8.59 -1.06
CA MET A 99 3.15 -7.16 -1.27
C MET A 99 4.10 -6.76 -2.42
N PHE A 100 3.52 -6.39 -3.57
CA PHE A 100 4.18 -5.50 -4.52
C PHE A 100 3.53 -4.13 -4.37
N ILE A 101 4.32 -3.16 -3.89
CA ILE A 101 4.01 -1.75 -4.06
C ILE A 101 4.12 -1.50 -5.57
N TYR A 102 3.03 -1.69 -6.29
CA TYR A 102 2.94 -1.16 -7.65
C TYR A 102 2.71 0.35 -7.51
N ASN A 103 3.75 1.12 -7.86
CA ASN A 103 3.54 2.53 -8.17
C ASN A 103 2.77 2.59 -9.50
N LEU A 104 1.59 3.21 -9.46
CA LEU A 104 0.90 3.71 -10.65
C LEU A 104 1.51 5.04 -11.09
#